data_AF-A0AAQ2IQ41-F1
#
_entry.id   AF-A0AAQ2IQ41-F1
#
_cell.length_a   1.000
_cell.length_b   1.000
_cell.length_c   1.000
_cell.angle_alpha   90.00
_cell.angle_beta   90.00
_cell.angle_gamma   90.00
#
_symmetry.space_group_name_H-M   'P 1'
#
loop_
_entity.id
_entity.type
_entity.pdbx_description
1 polymer ?
#
loop_
_entity_poly.entity_id
_entity_poly.type
_entity_poly.pdbx_seq_one_letter_code
_entity_poly.pdbx_strand_id
1 'polypeptide(L)'
;GVAGIPTAFVATYGSGKPVIAILAEYDALPGISQQAVPVKTSAGKDAGHACGHHLFGTASVAAGIAIKELIAAKNFEGTIKVFGTPAEEGGSGKVYMVRDGLFNDVDAVIHWHPGDDNSITTTS
;
A
#
# COMPACT_ATOMS: atom_id res chain seq x y z
N GLY A 1 5.17 14.36 1.53
CA GLY A 1 4.80 14.08 0.13
C GLY A 1 6.02 13.78 -0.70
N VAL A 2 5.89 12.82 -1.62
CA VAL A 2 6.88 12.46 -2.64
C VAL A 2 6.24 12.58 -4.03
N ALA A 3 7.04 12.68 -5.09
CA ALA A 3 6.55 12.80 -6.47
C ALA A 3 5.51 13.94 -6.70
N GLY A 4 5.66 15.05 -5.98
CA GLY A 4 4.70 16.17 -6.01
C GLY A 4 3.34 15.88 -5.34
N ILE A 5 3.17 14.72 -4.69
CA ILE A 5 1.93 14.29 -4.04
C ILE A 5 2.09 14.43 -2.53
N PRO A 6 1.41 15.39 -1.86
CA PRO A 6 1.58 15.65 -0.43
C PRO A 6 1.32 14.44 0.46
N THR A 7 0.33 13.63 0.07
CA THR A 7 -0.14 12.44 0.80
C THR A 7 0.67 11.19 0.51
N ALA A 8 1.51 11.15 -0.53
CA ALA A 8 2.36 10.00 -0.82
C ALA A 8 3.61 9.99 0.07
N PHE A 9 4.13 8.80 0.38
CA PHE A 9 5.36 8.63 1.16
C PHE A 9 6.17 7.41 0.74
N VAL A 10 7.46 7.41 1.10
CA VAL A 10 8.32 6.23 1.06
C VAL A 10 9.02 6.13 2.41
N ALA A 11 8.78 5.05 3.14
CA ALA A 11 9.56 4.70 4.32
C ALA A 11 10.64 3.69 3.93
N THR A 12 11.84 3.76 4.50
CA THR A 12 12.96 2.88 4.16
C THR A 12 13.70 2.46 5.42
N TYR A 13 14.08 1.19 5.51
CA TYR A 13 14.93 0.66 6.57
C TYR A 13 15.87 -0.43 6.04
N GLY A 14 17.07 -0.53 6.62
CA GLY A 14 18.09 -1.47 6.20
C GLY A 14 19.08 -0.86 5.20
N SER A 15 19.91 -1.70 4.62
CA SER A 15 20.93 -1.29 3.64
C SER A 15 21.30 -2.44 2.73
N GLY A 16 21.89 -2.11 1.58
CA GLY A 16 22.28 -3.09 0.58
C GLY A 16 21.08 -3.72 -0.14
N LYS A 17 21.32 -4.92 -0.66
CA LYS A 17 20.39 -5.66 -1.52
C LYS A 17 19.97 -6.98 -0.84
N PRO A 18 18.77 -7.51 -1.13
CA PRO A 18 17.76 -6.93 -2.03
C PRO A 18 17.03 -5.73 -1.40
N VAL A 19 16.52 -4.85 -2.26
CA VAL A 19 15.57 -3.78 -1.95
C VAL A 19 14.18 -4.32 -2.28
N ILE A 20 13.41 -4.67 -1.26
CA ILE A 20 12.03 -5.14 -1.39
C ILE A 20 11.10 -3.97 -1.06
N ALA A 21 10.09 -3.77 -1.89
CA ALA A 21 9.04 -2.78 -1.68
C ALA A 21 7.72 -3.46 -1.30
N ILE A 22 7.00 -2.85 -0.37
CA ILE A 22 5.61 -3.18 -0.06
C ILE A 22 4.75 -1.97 -0.39
N LEU A 23 3.66 -2.18 -1.13
CA LEU A 23 2.69 -1.13 -1.44
C LEU A 23 1.69 -0.97 -0.30
N ALA A 24 1.36 0.27 0.05
CA ALA A 24 0.34 0.61 1.03
C ALA A 24 -0.62 1.65 0.44
N GLU A 25 -1.84 1.21 0.18
CA GLU A 25 -2.94 2.05 -0.34
C GLU A 25 -3.89 2.41 0.79
N TYR A 26 -4.53 3.57 0.71
CA TYR A 26 -5.33 4.12 1.81
C TYR A 26 -6.32 5.19 1.36
N ASP A 27 -6.60 5.30 0.06
CA ASP A 27 -7.68 6.15 -0.45
C ASP A 27 -9.06 5.50 -0.24
N ALA A 28 -10.08 6.34 -0.19
CA ALA A 28 -11.47 5.94 -0.04
C ALA A 28 -12.24 6.26 -1.33
N LEU A 29 -13.38 5.61 -1.53
CA LEU A 29 -14.23 5.80 -2.69
C LEU A 29 -15.28 6.91 -2.42
N PRO A 30 -15.33 7.97 -3.26
CA PRO A 30 -16.37 8.99 -3.16
C PRO A 30 -17.77 8.41 -3.36
N GLY A 31 -18.75 8.87 -2.57
CA GLY A 31 -20.14 8.44 -2.64
C GLY A 31 -20.43 7.07 -2.03
N ILE A 32 -19.41 6.39 -1.50
CA ILE A 32 -19.52 5.05 -0.92
C ILE A 32 -19.22 5.10 0.58
N SER A 33 -20.21 5.50 1.37
CA SER A 33 -20.18 5.46 2.83
C SER A 33 -21.29 4.53 3.32
N GLN A 34 -20.98 3.28 3.69
CA GLN A 34 -21.99 2.26 3.97
C GLN A 34 -22.00 1.82 5.44
N GLN A 35 -23.20 1.63 5.99
CA GLN A 35 -23.42 0.98 7.28
C GLN A 35 -23.20 -0.53 7.18
N ALA A 36 -22.86 -1.19 8.29
CA ALA A 36 -22.67 -2.64 8.37
C ALA A 36 -23.99 -3.43 8.37
N VAL A 37 -24.77 -3.29 7.29
CA VAL A 37 -26.07 -3.95 7.07
C VAL A 37 -26.17 -4.48 5.63
N PRO A 38 -26.99 -5.51 5.34
CA PRO A 38 -27.04 -6.15 4.02
C PRO A 38 -27.78 -5.32 2.95
N VAL A 39 -28.15 -4.08 3.25
CA VAL A 39 -28.84 -3.15 2.35
C VAL A 39 -28.01 -1.88 2.17
N LYS A 40 -28.13 -1.24 1.00
CA LYS A 40 -27.40 0.00 0.71
C LYS A 40 -27.92 1.15 1.59
N THR A 41 -27.30 1.32 2.75
CA THR A 41 -27.64 2.38 3.70
C THR A 41 -26.42 3.27 3.94
N SER A 42 -26.58 4.57 3.72
CA SER A 42 -25.48 5.52 3.92
C SER A 42 -25.11 5.64 5.40
N ALA A 43 -23.81 5.68 5.70
CA ALA A 43 -23.28 6.02 7.01
C ALA A 43 -23.11 7.53 7.28
N GLY A 44 -23.60 8.38 6.38
CA GLY A 44 -23.58 9.84 6.55
C GLY A 44 -22.22 10.48 6.35
N LYS A 45 -21.32 9.84 5.59
CA LYS A 45 -20.03 10.38 5.15
C LYS A 45 -20.00 10.53 3.63
N ASP A 46 -19.07 11.34 3.14
CA ASP A 46 -18.91 11.59 1.70
C ASP A 46 -18.14 10.47 0.98
N ALA A 47 -17.37 9.67 1.71
CA ALA A 47 -16.54 8.58 1.18
C ALA A 47 -16.36 7.47 2.22
N GLY A 48 -15.88 6.32 1.76
CA GLY A 48 -15.61 5.15 2.60
C GLY A 48 -14.77 4.10 1.86
N HIS A 49 -14.17 3.19 2.63
CA HIS A 49 -13.22 2.21 2.12
C HIS A 49 -13.89 0.91 1.67
N ALA A 50 -14.77 0.98 0.68
CA ALA A 50 -15.43 -0.21 0.17
C ALA A 50 -14.48 -1.19 -0.56
N CYS A 51 -13.35 -0.71 -1.08
CA CYS A 51 -12.29 -1.57 -1.62
C CYS A 51 -11.31 -2.07 -0.55
N GLY A 52 -11.55 -1.74 0.74
CA GLY A 52 -10.73 -2.29 1.83
C GLY A 52 -9.35 -1.65 2.00
N HIS A 53 -9.05 -0.51 1.35
CA HIS A 53 -7.71 0.10 1.42
C HIS A 53 -7.26 0.45 2.86
N HIS A 54 -8.19 0.72 3.77
CA HIS A 54 -7.87 0.82 5.21
C HIS A 54 -7.21 -0.44 5.80
N LEU A 55 -7.60 -1.63 5.34
CA LEU A 55 -6.96 -2.91 5.71
C LEU A 55 -5.66 -3.10 4.94
N PHE A 56 -5.67 -2.84 3.63
CA PHE A 56 -4.48 -2.96 2.77
C PHE A 56 -3.33 -2.13 3.35
N GLY A 57 -3.50 -0.81 3.46
CA GLY A 57 -2.47 0.09 3.97
C GLY A 57 -1.97 -0.30 5.37
N THR A 58 -2.89 -0.65 6.28
CA THR A 58 -2.53 -1.05 7.65
C THR A 58 -1.68 -2.31 7.67
N ALA A 59 -2.11 -3.38 6.98
CA ALA A 59 -1.39 -4.64 6.95
C ALA A 59 -0.04 -4.51 6.23
N SER A 60 0.04 -3.71 5.17
CA SER A 60 1.29 -3.42 4.47
C SER A 60 2.30 -2.68 5.33
N VAL A 61 1.86 -1.69 6.11
CA VAL A 61 2.72 -0.98 7.06
C VAL A 61 3.18 -1.94 8.17
N ALA A 62 2.28 -2.78 8.69
CA ALA A 62 2.62 -3.80 9.69
C ALA A 62 3.66 -4.80 9.16
N ALA A 63 3.54 -5.26 7.91
CA ALA A 63 4.52 -6.14 7.28
C ALA A 63 5.90 -5.45 7.14
N GLY A 64 5.92 -4.17 6.76
CA GLY A 64 7.15 -3.37 6.73
C GLY A 64 7.82 -3.25 8.11
N ILE A 65 7.04 -3.05 9.17
CA ILE A 65 7.52 -3.01 10.56
C ILE A 65 8.12 -4.37 10.95
N ALA A 66 7.41 -5.47 10.70
CA ALA A 66 7.87 -6.82 11.02
C ALA A 66 9.20 -7.16 10.32
N ILE A 67 9.33 -6.84 9.02
CA ILE A 67 10.58 -7.07 8.27
C ILE A 67 11.70 -6.19 8.82
N LYS A 68 11.40 -4.92 9.14
CA LYS A 68 12.37 -4.01 9.78
C LYS A 68 12.90 -4.57 11.09
N GLU A 69 12.05 -5.15 11.93
CA GLU A 69 12.45 -5.82 13.18
C GLU A 69 13.36 -7.04 12.92
N LEU A 70 13.06 -7.83 11.90
CA LEU A 70 13.89 -8.97 11.51
C LEU A 70 15.27 -8.55 10.98
N ILE A 71 15.34 -7.47 10.20
CA ILE A 71 16.61 -6.87 9.76
C ILE A 71 17.39 -6.34 10.98
N ALA A 72 16.73 -5.65 11.90
CA ALA A 72 17.36 -5.14 13.12
C ALA A 72 17.93 -6.25 14.01
N ALA A 73 17.24 -7.40 14.06
CA ALA A 73 17.67 -8.61 14.75
C ALA A 73 18.80 -9.38 14.02
N LYS A 74 19.23 -8.91 12.84
CA LYS A 74 20.22 -9.57 11.97
C LYS A 74 19.78 -10.95 11.47
N ASN A 75 18.46 -11.19 11.39
CA ASN A 75 17.91 -12.42 10.80
C ASN A 75 17.86 -12.33 9.26
N PHE A 76 17.82 -11.11 8.71
CA PHE A 76 17.87 -10.84 7.28
C PHE A 76 18.79 -9.66 6.98
N GLU A 77 19.37 -9.67 5.79
CA GLU A 77 20.12 -8.57 5.21
C GLU A 77 19.35 -7.99 4.02
N GLY A 78 19.52 -6.69 3.76
CA GLY A 78 18.85 -5.99 2.68
C GLY A 78 18.08 -4.75 3.16
N THR A 79 17.23 -4.24 2.28
CA THR A 79 16.47 -3.00 2.47
C THR A 79 14.99 -3.26 2.28
N ILE A 80 14.17 -2.84 3.24
CA ILE A 80 12.71 -2.81 3.10
C ILE A 80 12.23 -1.39 2.86
N LYS A 81 11.33 -1.22 1.88
CA LYS A 81 10.66 0.04 1.59
C LYS A 81 9.14 -0.13 1.69
N VAL A 82 8.44 0.80 2.32
CA VAL A 82 6.98 0.88 2.29
C VAL A 82 6.58 2.10 1.49
N PHE A 83 5.86 1.89 0.41
CA PHE A 83 5.38 2.92 -0.49
C PHE A 83 3.94 3.25 -0.16
N GLY A 84 3.70 4.42 0.41
CA GLY A 84 2.37 4.96 0.58
C GLY A 84 1.86 5.55 -0.73
N THR A 85 0.90 4.87 -1.36
CA THR A 85 0.41 5.19 -2.70
C THR A 85 -1.05 5.62 -2.65
N PRO A 86 -1.35 6.93 -2.70
CA PRO A 86 -2.73 7.41 -2.72
C PRO A 86 -3.34 7.28 -4.13
N ALA A 87 -4.66 7.49 -4.23
CA ALA A 87 -5.38 7.58 -5.50
C ALA A 87 -5.18 6.35 -6.42
N GLU A 88 -5.33 5.14 -5.85
CA GLU A 88 -5.33 3.91 -6.62
C GLU A 88 -6.61 3.80 -7.46
N GLU A 89 -7.76 4.15 -6.88
CA GLU A 89 -9.07 4.03 -7.54
C GLU A 89 -9.19 4.94 -8.77
N GLY A 90 -8.48 6.08 -8.71
CA GLY A 90 -8.33 7.03 -9.81
C GLY A 90 -7.11 6.76 -10.71
N GLY A 91 -6.41 5.65 -10.49
CA GLY A 91 -5.31 5.12 -11.30
C GLY A 91 -4.01 5.93 -11.30
N SER A 92 -3.88 6.94 -10.44
CA SER A 92 -2.95 8.04 -10.71
C SER A 92 -1.70 8.04 -9.82
N GLY A 93 -1.80 7.72 -8.52
CA GLY A 93 -0.69 7.99 -7.60
C GLY A 93 0.61 7.25 -7.94
N LYS A 94 0.51 5.95 -8.23
CA LYS A 94 1.68 5.11 -8.53
C LYS A 94 2.38 5.50 -9.82
N VAL A 95 1.62 5.91 -10.84
CA VAL A 95 2.16 6.33 -12.14
C VAL A 95 3.12 7.52 -11.97
N TYR A 96 2.73 8.52 -11.18
CA TYR A 96 3.59 9.67 -10.88
C TYR A 96 4.83 9.27 -10.05
N MET A 97 4.67 8.35 -9.10
CA MET A 97 5.78 7.85 -8.29
C MET A 97 6.81 7.04 -9.12
N VAL A 98 6.33 6.24 -10.08
CA VAL A 98 7.18 5.53 -11.06
C VAL A 98 7.88 6.51 -11.98
N ARG A 99 7.13 7.47 -12.55
CA ARG A 99 7.68 8.52 -13.43
C ARG A 99 8.81 9.30 -12.76
N ASP A 100 8.65 9.64 -11.48
CA ASP A 100 9.64 10.39 -10.71
C ASP A 100 10.78 9.48 -10.16
N GLY A 101 10.82 8.22 -10.59
CA GLY A 101 11.95 7.31 -10.38
C GLY A 101 12.01 6.65 -9.01
N LEU A 102 10.95 6.73 -8.19
CA LEU A 102 10.97 6.21 -6.82
C LEU A 102 11.13 4.68 -6.75
N PHE A 103 10.86 3.98 -7.86
CA PHE A 103 10.95 2.52 -7.98
C PHE A 103 12.24 2.03 -8.66
N ASN A 104 13.10 2.91 -9.18
CA ASN A 104 14.22 2.52 -10.07
C ASN A 104 15.23 1.52 -9.45
N ASP A 105 15.39 1.54 -8.12
CA ASP A 105 16.34 0.67 -7.40
C ASP A 105 15.66 -0.45 -6.59
N VAL A 106 14.37 -0.70 -6.82
CA VAL A 106 13.60 -1.75 -6.17
C VAL A 106 13.76 -3.06 -6.95
N ASP A 107 14.19 -4.12 -6.28
CA ASP A 107 14.38 -5.43 -6.92
C ASP A 107 13.10 -6.25 -7.01
N ALA A 108 12.18 -6.06 -6.04
CA ALA A 108 10.87 -6.70 -6.03
C ALA A 108 9.83 -5.81 -5.35
N VAL A 109 8.60 -5.81 -5.89
CA VAL A 109 7.44 -5.16 -5.28
C VAL A 109 6.45 -6.25 -4.90
N ILE A 110 6.01 -6.23 -3.64
CA ILE A 110 4.98 -7.12 -3.11
C ILE A 110 3.76 -6.27 -2.77
N HIS A 111 2.60 -6.76 -3.18
CA HIS A 111 1.31 -6.19 -2.79
C HIS A 111 0.35 -7.31 -2.41
N TRP A 112 -0.67 -6.94 -1.66
CA TRP A 112 -1.82 -7.78 -1.35
C TRP A 112 -3.06 -6.92 -1.45
N HIS A 113 -4.22 -7.53 -1.60
CA HIS A 113 -5.48 -6.80 -1.57
C HIS A 113 -6.47 -7.58 -0.70
N PRO A 114 -7.24 -6.91 0.17
CA PRO A 114 -8.29 -7.59 0.91
C PRO A 114 -9.33 -8.18 -0.04
N GLY A 115 -9.74 -9.40 0.26
CA GLY A 115 -10.79 -10.14 -0.43
C GLY A 115 -11.55 -11.02 0.57
N ASP A 116 -12.66 -11.60 0.13
CA ASP A 116 -13.43 -12.59 0.90
C ASP A 116 -12.85 -14.01 0.78
N ASP A 117 -11.88 -14.21 -0.12
CA ASP A 117 -11.11 -15.42 -0.28
C ASP A 117 -9.60 -15.13 -0.40
N ASN A 118 -8.78 -16.17 -0.23
CA ASN A 118 -7.35 -16.10 -0.49
C ASN A 118 -7.09 -16.64 -1.90
N SER A 119 -6.75 -15.75 -2.82
CA SER A 119 -6.43 -16.09 -4.21
C SER A 119 -5.07 -15.55 -4.63
N ILE A 120 -4.50 -16.18 -5.65
CA ILE A 120 -3.29 -15.71 -6.34
C ILE A 120 -3.70 -15.45 -7.79
N THR A 121 -3.56 -14.20 -8.22
CA THR A 121 -3.76 -13.83 -9.63
C THR A 121 -2.40 -13.69 -10.29
N THR A 122 -2.07 -14.61 -11.20
CA THR A 122 -0.90 -14.47 -12.08
C THR A 122 -1.37 -13.90 -13.41
N THR A 123 -1.06 -12.64 -13.70
CA THR A 123 -1.17 -12.10 -15.05
C THR A 123 0.16 -12.32 -15.77
N SER A 124 0.08 -12.82 -17.01
CA SER A 124 1.22 -13.05 -17.91
C SER A 124 1.53 -11.79 -18.69
#